data_AF-A0A8G2MPU5-F1
#
_entry.id   AF-A0A8G2MPU5-F1
#
_cell.length_a   1.000
_cell.length_b   1.000
_cell.length_c   1.000
_cell.angle_alpha   90.00
_cell.angle_beta   90.00
_cell.angle_gamma   90.00
#
_symmetry.space_group_name_H-M   'P 1'
#
loop_
_entity.id
_entity.type
_entity.pdbx_description
1 polymer ?
#
loop_
_entity_poly.entity_id
_entity_poly.type
_entity_poly.pdbx_seq_one_letter_code
_entity_poly.pdbx_strand_id
1 'polypeptide(L)'
;MRDTLRLLMMSVNLSGYGASNGFLGFFEKDTRYEPGMEESAVDFFMRYFRRDLEHFVIASSVHANSDEVGHYGDTADDQRDGDLINGLVQSGLVRQFSYKKRFGRDPSSQQYAESVETEWRNITLMKLDDFPIESVISLLVAKMILYGIYGHCFIMSPDLQLAFYPHDDFGFGVIGLGDDAKVQVAHDFLAQADQLPGMHSIIRTPSTN
;
A
#
# COMPACT_ATOMS: atom_id res chain seq x y z
N MET A 1 -16.44 -0.87 -10.56
CA MET A 1 -15.86 -0.29 -9.32
C MET A 1 -16.57 -0.77 -8.06
N ARG A 2 -17.90 -0.62 -7.86
CA ARG A 2 -18.56 -1.12 -6.63
C ARG A 2 -18.31 -2.61 -6.36
N ASP A 3 -18.34 -3.45 -7.39
CA ASP A 3 -18.04 -4.87 -7.26
C ASP A 3 -16.58 -5.14 -6.92
N THR A 4 -15.65 -4.34 -7.46
CA THR A 4 -14.21 -4.40 -7.16
C THR A 4 -13.93 -4.12 -5.68
N LEU A 5 -14.55 -3.08 -5.11
CA LEU A 5 -14.39 -2.76 -3.69
C LEU A 5 -14.99 -3.86 -2.82
N ARG A 6 -16.17 -4.37 -3.19
CA ARG A 6 -16.81 -5.47 -2.47
C ARG A 6 -15.90 -6.72 -2.47
N LEU A 7 -15.31 -7.04 -3.61
CA LEU A 7 -14.40 -8.18 -3.74
C LEU A 7 -13.19 -8.02 -2.82
N LEU A 8 -12.54 -6.85 -2.82
CA LEU A 8 -11.45 -6.54 -1.89
C LEU A 8 -11.86 -6.76 -0.43
N MET A 9 -12.99 -6.16 -0.02
CA MET A 9 -13.48 -6.21 1.36
C MET A 9 -13.89 -7.62 1.81
N MET A 10 -14.23 -8.52 0.88
CA MET A 10 -14.53 -9.92 1.18
C MET A 10 -13.27 -10.80 1.21
N SER A 11 -12.23 -10.42 0.47
CA SER A 11 -11.01 -11.23 0.31
C SER A 11 -9.90 -10.86 1.30
N VAL A 12 -9.84 -9.61 1.76
CA VAL A 12 -8.73 -9.11 2.58
C VAL A 12 -9.08 -9.02 4.05
N ASN A 13 -8.22 -9.56 4.90
CA ASN A 13 -8.24 -9.30 6.33
C ASN A 13 -7.47 -8.01 6.64
N LEU A 14 -8.19 -6.90 6.85
CA LEU A 14 -7.59 -5.59 7.11
C LEU A 14 -6.82 -5.49 8.44
N SER A 15 -7.05 -6.40 9.39
CA SER A 15 -6.29 -6.47 10.65
C SER A 15 -4.96 -7.22 10.50
N GLY A 16 -4.72 -7.87 9.36
CA GLY A 16 -3.51 -8.62 9.09
C GLY A 16 -3.58 -9.27 7.71
N TYR A 17 -2.97 -8.61 6.72
CA TYR A 17 -3.10 -9.01 5.32
C TYR A 17 -2.62 -10.44 5.04
N GLY A 18 -1.56 -10.89 5.72
CA GLY A 18 -1.04 -12.26 5.62
C GLY A 18 -1.98 -13.36 6.16
N ALA A 19 -3.03 -12.98 6.91
CA ALA A 19 -4.09 -13.85 7.38
C ALA A 19 -5.32 -13.87 6.44
N SER A 20 -5.23 -13.20 5.28
CA SER A 20 -6.27 -13.29 4.24
C SER A 20 -6.26 -14.68 3.62
N ASN A 21 -7.43 -15.27 3.37
CA ASN A 21 -7.52 -16.62 2.77
C ASN A 21 -6.81 -16.70 1.41
N GLY A 22 -6.87 -15.63 0.62
CA GLY A 22 -6.21 -15.52 -0.67
C GLY A 22 -4.76 -15.04 -0.60
N PHE A 23 -4.09 -15.05 0.56
CA PHE A 23 -2.72 -14.55 0.64
C PHE A 23 -1.74 -15.44 -0.14
N LEU A 24 -1.10 -14.88 -1.17
CA LEU A 24 -0.24 -15.61 -2.11
C LEU A 24 1.24 -15.45 -1.81
N GLY A 25 1.61 -14.54 -0.91
CA GLY A 25 2.99 -14.28 -0.54
C GLY A 25 3.33 -12.79 -0.55
N PHE A 26 4.63 -12.53 -0.38
CA PHE A 26 5.20 -11.19 -0.34
C PHE A 26 6.70 -11.27 -0.65
N PHE A 27 7.29 -10.14 -0.97
CA PHE A 27 8.75 -9.98 -0.95
C PHE A 27 9.13 -8.79 -0.10
N GLU A 28 10.28 -8.84 0.53
CA GLU A 28 10.76 -7.81 1.46
C GLU A 28 12.27 -7.76 1.50
N LYS A 29 12.85 -6.75 2.16
CA LYS A 29 14.29 -6.71 2.41
C LYS A 29 14.75 -7.95 3.22
N ASP A 30 15.84 -8.57 2.80
CA ASP A 30 16.55 -9.62 3.56
C ASP A 30 17.92 -9.16 4.05
N THR A 31 18.25 -7.89 3.80
CA THR A 31 19.53 -7.27 4.17
C THR A 31 19.30 -6.01 4.98
N ARG A 32 20.40 -5.35 5.39
CA ARG A 32 20.31 -4.04 6.03
C ARG A 32 19.74 -3.04 5.02
N TYR A 33 18.93 -2.11 5.50
CA TYR A 33 18.41 -1.04 4.68
C TYR A 33 19.56 -0.26 4.00
N GLU A 34 19.41 -0.06 2.69
CA GLU A 34 20.21 0.85 1.89
C GLU A 34 19.27 1.86 1.23
N PRO A 35 19.62 3.16 1.20
CA PRO A 35 18.81 4.16 0.49
C PRO A 35 18.58 3.74 -0.96
N GLY A 36 17.33 3.77 -1.42
CA GLY A 36 16.98 3.33 -2.79
C GLY A 36 16.24 1.98 -2.86
N MET A 37 16.12 1.24 -1.76
CA MET A 37 15.48 -0.08 -1.75
C MET A 37 13.98 0.01 -2.04
N GLU A 38 13.29 0.98 -1.45
CA GLU A 38 11.89 1.30 -1.67
C GLU A 38 11.61 1.72 -3.10
N GLU A 39 12.45 2.60 -3.69
CA GLU A 39 12.35 2.99 -5.08
C GLU A 39 12.61 1.80 -6.01
N SER A 40 13.55 0.92 -5.65
CA SER A 40 13.84 -0.29 -6.43
C SER A 40 12.66 -1.27 -6.42
N ALA A 41 12.02 -1.47 -5.27
CA ALA A 41 10.83 -2.30 -5.14
C ALA A 41 9.65 -1.73 -5.95
N VAL A 42 9.42 -0.41 -5.86
CA VAL A 42 8.35 0.27 -6.60
C VAL A 42 8.64 0.26 -8.10
N ASP A 43 9.85 0.58 -8.54
CA ASP A 43 10.25 0.56 -9.94
C ASP A 43 10.13 -0.86 -10.53
N PHE A 44 10.51 -1.90 -9.78
CA PHE A 44 10.25 -3.29 -10.18
C PHE A 44 8.76 -3.54 -10.41
N PHE A 45 7.89 -3.16 -9.47
CA PHE A 45 6.44 -3.31 -9.61
C PHE A 45 5.91 -2.59 -10.86
N MET A 46 6.31 -1.33 -11.05
CA MET A 46 5.88 -0.53 -12.20
C MET A 46 6.34 -1.13 -13.53
N ARG A 47 7.60 -1.62 -13.59
CA ARG A 47 8.14 -2.25 -14.80
C ARG A 47 7.48 -3.59 -15.11
N TYR A 48 7.21 -4.40 -14.08
CA TYR A 48 6.59 -5.71 -14.25
C TYR A 48 5.19 -5.57 -14.86
N PHE A 49 4.38 -4.63 -14.36
CA PHE A 49 3.00 -4.43 -14.80
C PHE A 49 2.82 -3.34 -15.87
N ARG A 50 3.91 -2.75 -16.40
CA ARG A 50 3.86 -1.56 -17.29
C ARG A 50 2.87 -1.61 -18.46
N ARG A 51 2.54 -2.81 -18.94
CA ARG A 51 1.61 -3.01 -20.08
C ARG A 51 0.14 -2.99 -19.68
N ASP A 52 -0.14 -3.22 -18.40
CA ASP A 52 -1.49 -3.43 -17.88
C ASP A 52 -1.90 -2.36 -16.84
N LEU A 53 -0.99 -1.46 -16.45
CA LEU A 53 -1.22 -0.44 -15.42
C LEU A 53 -2.44 0.46 -15.70
N GLU A 54 -2.80 0.69 -16.97
CA GLU A 54 -3.98 1.48 -17.33
C GLU A 54 -5.31 0.82 -16.90
N HIS A 55 -5.30 -0.47 -16.60
CA HIS A 55 -6.47 -1.21 -16.12
C HIS A 55 -6.48 -1.36 -14.59
N PHE A 56 -5.45 -0.84 -13.91
CA PHE A 56 -5.32 -0.98 -12.47
C PHE A 56 -6.15 0.09 -11.74
N VAL A 57 -6.60 -0.27 -10.54
CA VAL A 57 -7.30 0.66 -9.64
C VAL A 57 -6.56 0.75 -8.32
N ILE A 58 -6.58 1.93 -7.72
CA ILE A 58 -6.06 2.18 -6.39
C ILE A 58 -7.23 2.09 -5.42
N ALA A 59 -7.17 1.13 -4.49
CA ALA A 59 -8.07 1.06 -3.35
C ALA A 59 -7.36 1.62 -2.12
N SER A 60 -7.77 2.81 -1.69
CA SER A 60 -7.02 3.58 -0.69
C SER A 60 -7.94 4.25 0.32
N SER A 61 -7.56 4.13 1.59
CA SER A 61 -8.00 5.01 2.68
C SER A 61 -6.87 5.90 3.18
N VAL A 62 -5.79 6.00 2.40
CA VAL A 62 -4.53 6.62 2.81
C VAL A 62 -4.72 8.09 3.17
N HIS A 63 -4.13 8.47 4.30
CA HIS A 63 -4.11 9.85 4.76
C HIS A 63 -2.86 10.13 5.60
N ALA A 64 -2.46 11.39 5.61
CA ALA A 64 -1.37 11.92 6.40
C ALA A 64 -1.90 12.56 7.70
N ASN A 65 -1.35 12.13 8.85
CA ASN A 65 -1.58 12.80 10.11
C ASN A 65 -0.68 14.04 10.21
N SER A 66 -1.27 15.23 10.12
CA SER A 66 -0.52 16.49 10.20
C SER A 66 0.07 16.77 11.58
N ASP A 67 -0.25 15.96 12.60
CA ASP A 67 0.36 16.06 13.92
C ASP A 67 1.71 15.33 14.02
N GLU A 68 2.07 14.52 13.01
CA GLU A 68 3.23 13.61 13.02
C GLU A 68 4.14 13.76 11.79
N VAL A 69 3.57 14.00 10.60
CA VAL A 69 4.36 14.20 9.37
C VAL A 69 5.32 15.38 9.52
N GLY A 70 6.58 15.19 9.13
CA GLY A 70 7.62 16.23 9.16
C GLY A 70 8.09 16.57 10.58
N HIS A 71 7.95 15.64 11.52
CA HIS A 71 8.38 15.78 12.91
C HIS A 71 9.23 14.59 13.40
N TYR A 72 9.98 13.97 12.48
CA TYR A 72 10.94 12.91 12.76
C TYR A 72 12.20 13.42 13.48
N GLY A 73 12.49 14.72 13.38
CA GLY A 73 13.51 15.39 14.18
C GLY A 73 14.83 15.65 13.45
N ASP A 74 14.98 15.14 12.24
CA ASP A 74 16.01 15.59 11.28
C ASP A 74 15.36 16.56 10.28
N THR A 75 15.90 17.78 10.18
CA THR A 75 15.29 18.84 9.37
C THR A 75 15.29 18.53 7.87
N ALA A 76 16.30 17.81 7.37
CA ALA A 76 16.37 17.47 5.95
C ALA A 76 15.37 16.35 5.62
N ASP A 77 15.24 15.37 6.50
CA ASP A 77 14.25 14.30 6.36
C ASP A 77 12.82 14.85 6.48
N ASP A 78 12.57 15.68 7.50
CA ASP A 78 11.28 16.32 7.74
C ASP A 78 10.81 17.17 6.54
N GLN A 79 11.74 17.90 5.91
CA GLN A 79 11.44 18.70 4.72
C GLN A 79 11.11 17.81 3.52
N ARG A 80 11.89 16.74 3.27
CA ARG A 80 11.63 15.81 2.16
C ARG A 80 10.27 15.13 2.31
N ASP A 81 9.97 14.65 3.52
CA ASP A 81 8.70 14.01 3.85
C ASP A 81 7.53 14.98 3.68
N GLY A 82 7.70 16.23 4.13
CA GLY A 82 6.74 17.30 3.94
C GLY A 82 6.45 17.58 2.46
N ASP A 83 7.49 17.69 1.63
CA ASP A 83 7.35 17.95 0.20
C ASP A 83 6.67 16.78 -0.53
N LEU A 84 7.01 15.54 -0.19
CA LEU A 84 6.39 14.34 -0.73
C LEU A 84 4.89 14.28 -0.39
N ILE A 85 4.52 14.52 0.87
CA ILE A 85 3.11 14.57 1.30
C ILE A 85 2.36 15.71 0.62
N ASN A 86 2.97 16.91 0.50
CA ASN A 86 2.34 18.03 -0.20
C ASN A 86 2.02 17.68 -1.66
N GLY A 87 2.94 17.00 -2.36
CA GLY A 87 2.71 16.52 -3.71
C GLY A 87 1.54 15.52 -3.79
N LEU A 88 1.47 14.57 -2.86
CA LEU A 88 0.39 13.57 -2.79
C LEU A 88 -0.98 14.16 -2.42
N VAL A 89 -1.00 15.20 -1.59
CA VAL A 89 -2.22 15.95 -1.27
C VAL A 89 -2.69 16.75 -2.48
N GLN A 90 -1.77 17.42 -3.18
CA GLN A 90 -2.09 18.17 -4.40
C GLN A 90 -2.58 17.28 -5.54
N SER A 91 -2.05 16.06 -5.67
CA SER A 91 -2.54 15.09 -6.66
C SER A 91 -3.91 14.50 -6.30
N GLY A 92 -4.35 14.64 -5.05
CA GLY A 92 -5.60 14.06 -4.54
C GLY A 92 -5.49 12.59 -4.12
N LEU A 93 -4.29 12.00 -4.12
CA LEU A 93 -4.06 10.60 -3.71
C LEU A 93 -4.10 10.42 -2.18
N VAL A 94 -3.79 11.48 -1.43
CA VAL A 94 -3.71 11.46 0.03
C VAL A 94 -4.51 12.64 0.60
N ARG A 95 -5.28 12.37 1.65
CA ARG A 95 -5.90 13.44 2.48
C ARG A 95 -4.98 13.77 3.64
N GLN A 96 -4.94 15.02 4.08
CA GLN A 96 -4.17 15.41 5.25
C GLN A 96 -5.06 16.08 6.31
N PHE A 97 -4.92 15.66 7.56
CA PHE A 97 -5.63 16.26 8.69
C PHE A 97 -4.96 15.93 10.03
N SER A 98 -5.28 16.71 11.06
CA SER A 98 -4.80 16.50 12.44
C SER A 98 -5.68 15.47 13.15
N TYR A 99 -5.07 14.39 13.64
CA TYR A 99 -5.75 13.39 14.47
C TYR A 99 -6.26 14.03 15.77
N LYS A 100 -5.47 14.89 16.41
CA LYS A 100 -5.86 15.61 17.64
C LYS A 100 -7.13 16.44 17.44
N LYS A 101 -7.30 17.05 16.27
CA LYS A 101 -8.49 17.84 15.92
C LYS A 101 -9.67 16.95 15.49
N ARG A 102 -9.41 15.87 14.76
CA ARG A 102 -10.45 15.04 14.16
C ARG A 102 -11.02 13.98 15.10
N PHE A 103 -10.16 13.34 15.90
CA PHE A 103 -10.51 12.20 16.77
C PHE A 103 -10.41 12.54 18.25
N GLY A 104 -9.82 13.69 18.60
CA GLY A 104 -9.59 14.11 19.97
C GLY A 104 -8.16 13.84 20.45
N ARG A 105 -7.87 14.21 21.70
CA ARG A 105 -6.49 14.21 22.25
C ARG A 105 -6.18 13.01 23.16
N ASP A 106 -7.14 12.12 23.37
CA ASP A 106 -6.98 10.95 24.24
C ASP A 106 -6.89 9.67 23.41
N PRO A 107 -5.68 9.25 23.00
CA PRO A 107 -5.48 8.04 22.20
C PRO A 107 -5.77 6.75 22.99
N SER A 108 -5.91 6.82 24.32
CA SER A 108 -6.24 5.68 25.16
C SER A 108 -7.75 5.41 25.23
N SER A 109 -8.57 6.35 24.77
CA SER A 109 -10.03 6.21 24.78
C SER A 109 -10.51 5.25 23.69
N GLN A 110 -11.54 4.47 24.02
CA GLN A 110 -12.22 3.59 23.07
C GLN A 110 -12.80 4.38 21.88
N GLN A 111 -13.38 5.56 22.14
CA GLN A 111 -13.95 6.41 21.10
C GLN A 111 -12.90 6.86 20.07
N TYR A 112 -11.69 7.20 20.53
CA TYR A 112 -10.58 7.54 19.64
C TYR A 112 -10.21 6.34 18.75
N ALA A 113 -10.00 5.17 19.36
CA ALA A 113 -9.65 3.95 18.64
C ALA A 113 -10.71 3.59 17.57
N GLU A 114 -12.00 3.63 17.92
CA GLU A 114 -13.11 3.38 16.99
C GLU A 114 -13.17 4.39 15.84
N SER A 115 -12.87 5.67 16.12
CA SER A 115 -12.87 6.72 15.10
C SER A 115 -11.71 6.55 14.11
N VAL A 116 -10.52 6.20 14.61
CA VAL A 116 -9.35 5.89 13.78
C VAL A 116 -9.61 4.67 12.92
N GLU A 117 -10.11 3.57 13.50
CA GLU A 117 -10.49 2.36 12.78
C GLU A 117 -11.52 2.64 11.67
N THR A 118 -12.52 3.48 11.97
CA THR A 118 -13.52 3.89 10.97
C THR A 118 -12.87 4.65 9.81
N GLU A 119 -11.93 5.55 10.09
CA GLU A 119 -11.21 6.28 9.05
C GLU A 119 -10.31 5.35 8.23
N TRP A 120 -9.63 4.40 8.86
CA TRP A 120 -8.78 3.41 8.19
C TRP A 120 -9.61 2.51 7.27
N ARG A 121 -10.84 2.17 7.65
CA ARG A 121 -11.75 1.35 6.83
C ARG A 121 -12.46 2.12 5.71
N ASN A 122 -12.33 3.44 5.66
CA ASN A 122 -12.97 4.28 4.64
C ASN A 122 -12.19 4.21 3.30
N ILE A 123 -12.13 3.02 2.71
CA ILE A 123 -11.42 2.75 1.46
C ILE A 123 -12.26 3.26 0.28
N THR A 124 -11.62 4.04 -0.56
CA THR A 124 -12.16 4.56 -1.82
C THR A 124 -11.45 3.93 -3.00
N LEU A 125 -12.13 3.84 -4.14
CA LEU A 125 -11.53 3.39 -5.39
C LEU A 125 -11.26 4.58 -6.30
N MET A 126 -10.07 4.61 -6.87
CA MET A 126 -9.65 5.57 -7.87
C MET A 126 -8.99 4.80 -9.01
N LYS A 127 -9.12 5.24 -10.26
CA LYS A 127 -8.36 4.59 -11.32
C LYS A 127 -6.90 5.03 -11.24
N LEU A 128 -5.97 4.14 -11.57
CA LEU A 128 -4.55 4.49 -11.51
C LEU A 128 -4.20 5.51 -12.60
N ASP A 129 -4.79 5.39 -13.79
CA ASP A 129 -4.57 6.26 -14.95
C ASP A 129 -5.18 7.68 -14.81
N ASP A 130 -5.99 7.93 -13.77
CA ASP A 130 -6.47 9.27 -13.43
C ASP A 130 -5.35 10.16 -12.82
N PHE A 131 -4.19 9.59 -12.47
CA PHE A 131 -3.09 10.30 -11.82
C PHE A 131 -1.80 10.25 -12.63
N PRO A 132 -0.92 11.26 -12.51
CA PRO A 132 0.44 11.17 -13.03
C PRO A 132 1.15 9.96 -12.41
N ILE A 133 1.86 9.21 -13.25
CA ILE A 133 2.54 7.98 -12.82
C ILE A 133 3.55 8.23 -11.68
N GLU A 134 4.22 9.38 -11.72
CA GLU A 134 5.16 9.81 -10.68
C GLU A 134 4.46 10.01 -9.33
N SER A 135 3.21 10.46 -9.33
CA SER A 135 2.41 10.59 -8.09
C SER A 135 2.03 9.22 -7.54
N VAL A 136 1.75 8.24 -8.40
CA VAL A 136 1.49 6.85 -7.98
C VAL A 136 2.76 6.21 -7.41
N ILE A 137 3.91 6.38 -8.06
CA ILE A 137 5.22 5.95 -7.55
C ILE A 137 5.47 6.57 -6.18
N SER A 138 5.29 7.89 -6.07
CA SER A 138 5.44 8.65 -4.83
C SER A 138 4.55 8.10 -3.70
N LEU A 139 3.30 7.70 -4.00
CA LEU A 139 2.38 7.13 -3.03
C LEU A 139 2.90 5.78 -2.50
N LEU A 140 3.39 4.93 -3.40
CA LEU A 140 3.89 3.60 -3.05
C LEU A 140 5.15 3.69 -2.20
N VAL A 141 6.10 4.54 -2.59
CA VAL A 141 7.30 4.85 -1.81
C VAL A 141 6.92 5.42 -0.45
N ALA A 142 6.03 6.43 -0.43
CA ALA A 142 5.56 7.03 0.81
C ALA A 142 4.98 6.00 1.77
N LYS A 143 4.26 4.99 1.27
CA LYS A 143 3.70 3.93 2.11
C LYS A 143 4.71 2.95 2.68
N MET A 144 5.91 2.86 2.15
CA MET A 144 6.97 2.03 2.69
C MET A 144 7.77 2.76 3.77
N ILE A 145 7.97 4.07 3.63
CA ILE A 145 8.99 4.79 4.41
C ILE A 145 8.48 5.88 5.35
N LEU A 146 7.34 6.51 5.03
CA LEU A 146 6.95 7.73 5.75
C LEU A 146 6.27 7.41 7.07
N TYR A 147 6.78 8.03 8.13
CA TYR A 147 6.05 8.11 9.39
C TYR A 147 4.89 9.12 9.29
N GLY A 148 3.78 8.82 9.94
CA GLY A 148 2.59 9.69 9.93
C GLY A 148 1.65 9.48 8.74
N ILE A 149 1.91 8.50 7.87
CA ILE A 149 0.97 8.06 6.82
C ILE A 149 0.22 6.80 7.28
N TYR A 150 -1.11 6.84 7.23
CA TYR A 150 -1.97 5.78 7.77
C TYR A 150 -3.00 5.29 6.75
N GLY A 151 -3.76 4.27 7.13
CA GLY A 151 -4.78 3.64 6.30
C GLY A 151 -4.23 2.57 5.37
N HIS A 152 -5.12 2.00 4.55
CA HIS A 152 -4.83 0.90 3.65
C HIS A 152 -4.57 1.41 2.23
N CYS A 153 -3.65 0.76 1.51
CA CYS A 153 -3.33 1.06 0.11
C CYS A 153 -3.16 -0.25 -0.66
N PHE A 154 -4.04 -0.49 -1.62
CA PHE A 154 -3.92 -1.60 -2.55
C PHE A 154 -3.89 -1.08 -3.97
N ILE A 155 -2.96 -1.58 -4.76
CA ILE A 155 -3.00 -1.50 -6.21
C ILE A 155 -3.64 -2.80 -6.69
N MET A 156 -4.80 -2.70 -7.34
CA MET A 156 -5.57 -3.87 -7.74
C MET A 156 -5.63 -3.98 -9.24
N SER A 157 -5.52 -5.21 -9.74
CA SER A 157 -5.91 -5.56 -11.09
C SER A 157 -7.24 -6.33 -11.05
N PRO A 158 -8.35 -5.72 -11.48
CA PRO A 158 -9.64 -6.41 -11.55
C PRO A 158 -9.59 -7.63 -12.47
N ASP A 159 -8.85 -7.54 -13.59
CA ASP A 159 -8.76 -8.61 -14.59
C ASP A 159 -7.94 -9.81 -14.09
N LEU A 160 -6.88 -9.54 -13.32
CA LEU A 160 -6.10 -10.60 -12.68
C LEU A 160 -6.76 -11.11 -11.39
N GLN A 161 -7.74 -10.38 -10.85
CA GLN A 161 -8.28 -10.56 -9.50
C GLN A 161 -7.15 -10.66 -8.46
N LEU A 162 -6.24 -9.70 -8.49
CA LEU A 162 -5.12 -9.59 -7.55
C LEU A 162 -5.11 -8.20 -6.90
N ALA A 163 -4.78 -8.16 -5.62
CA ALA A 163 -4.44 -6.94 -4.90
C ALA A 163 -2.98 -7.01 -4.43
N PHE A 164 -2.24 -5.94 -4.71
CA PHE A 164 -0.86 -5.73 -4.30
C PHE A 164 -0.84 -4.61 -3.27
N TYR A 165 -0.07 -4.76 -2.19
CA TYR A 165 0.07 -3.70 -1.20
C TYR A 165 1.56 -3.47 -0.87
N PRO A 166 2.02 -2.21 -0.85
CA PRO A 166 3.32 -1.90 -0.27
C PRO A 166 3.28 -2.14 1.25
N HIS A 167 4.40 -2.55 1.83
CA HIS A 167 4.58 -2.67 3.28
C HIS A 167 5.91 -2.06 3.74
N ASP A 168 6.03 -1.85 5.05
CA ASP A 168 7.11 -1.16 5.75
C ASP A 168 8.45 -1.93 5.74
N ASP A 169 8.44 -3.22 5.40
CA ASP A 169 9.66 -3.98 5.10
C ASP A 169 10.14 -3.85 3.63
N PHE A 170 9.80 -2.73 2.96
CA PHE A 170 10.30 -2.30 1.63
C PHE A 170 10.01 -3.27 0.48
N GLY A 171 8.77 -3.75 0.38
CA GLY A 171 8.35 -4.60 -0.71
C GLY A 171 6.83 -4.67 -0.88
N PHE A 172 6.36 -5.69 -1.58
CA PHE A 172 4.94 -5.88 -1.84
C PHE A 172 4.44 -7.25 -1.41
N GLY A 173 3.28 -7.26 -0.76
CA GLY A 173 2.47 -8.46 -0.59
C GLY A 173 1.41 -8.59 -1.68
N VAL A 174 0.99 -9.82 -1.94
CA VAL A 174 0.00 -10.15 -2.97
C VAL A 174 -1.13 -11.00 -2.40
N ILE A 175 -2.37 -10.61 -2.71
CA ILE A 175 -3.59 -11.30 -2.29
C ILE A 175 -4.45 -11.59 -3.52
N GLY A 176 -4.86 -12.85 -3.68
CA GLY A 176 -5.88 -13.29 -4.61
C GLY A 176 -7.27 -12.86 -4.17
N LEU A 177 -8.02 -12.28 -5.10
CA LEU A 177 -9.34 -11.71 -4.88
C LEU A 177 -10.44 -12.66 -5.36
N GLY A 178 -10.65 -13.75 -4.62
CA GLY A 178 -11.62 -14.79 -4.99
C GLY A 178 -11.01 -15.94 -5.78
N ASP A 179 -11.87 -16.84 -6.25
CA ASP A 179 -11.44 -18.15 -6.77
C ASP A 179 -10.81 -18.08 -8.17
N ASP A 180 -11.10 -17.02 -8.94
CA ASP A 180 -10.59 -16.82 -10.31
C ASP A 180 -9.26 -16.04 -10.35
N ALA A 181 -8.66 -15.77 -9.18
CA ALA A 181 -7.38 -15.08 -9.05
C ALA A 181 -6.30 -15.74 -9.93
N LYS A 182 -5.57 -14.92 -10.69
CA LYS A 182 -4.46 -15.38 -11.54
C LYS A 182 -3.21 -15.66 -10.71
N VAL A 183 -3.27 -16.71 -9.89
CA VAL A 183 -2.24 -17.11 -8.92
C VAL A 183 -0.85 -17.23 -9.57
N GLN A 184 -0.76 -17.79 -10.79
CA GLN A 184 0.52 -17.92 -11.47
C GLN A 184 1.19 -16.56 -11.73
N VAL A 185 0.43 -15.51 -12.07
CA VAL A 185 0.98 -14.16 -12.29
C VAL A 185 1.56 -13.59 -11.00
N ALA A 186 0.91 -13.85 -9.86
CA ALA A 186 1.43 -13.46 -8.55
C ALA A 186 2.70 -14.24 -8.18
N HIS A 187 2.73 -15.55 -8.43
CA HIS A 187 3.91 -16.39 -8.16
C HIS A 187 5.09 -16.00 -9.05
N ASP A 188 4.87 -15.70 -10.33
CA ASP A 188 5.91 -15.23 -11.25
C ASP A 188 6.45 -13.86 -10.83
N PHE A 189 5.56 -12.96 -10.37
CA PHE A 189 5.93 -11.65 -9.84
C PHE A 189 6.85 -11.80 -8.61
N LEU A 190 6.46 -12.63 -7.64
CA LEU A 190 7.25 -12.88 -6.44
C LEU A 190 8.57 -13.60 -6.74
N ALA A 191 8.57 -14.58 -7.65
CA ALA A 191 9.80 -15.28 -8.06
C ALA A 191 10.80 -14.35 -8.75
N GLN A 192 10.32 -13.38 -9.55
CA GLN A 192 11.18 -12.36 -10.15
C GLN A 192 11.66 -11.33 -9.12
N ALA A 193 10.82 -10.98 -8.14
CA ALA A 193 11.21 -10.08 -7.05
C ALA A 193 12.34 -10.66 -6.19
N ASP A 194 12.38 -11.99 -6.02
CA ASP A 194 13.45 -12.70 -5.27
C ASP A 194 14.83 -12.58 -5.94
N GLN A 195 14.88 -12.13 -7.19
CA GLN A 195 16.12 -11.87 -7.91
C GLN A 195 16.63 -10.43 -7.73
N LEU A 196 15.87 -9.57 -7.04
CA LEU A 196 16.31 -8.21 -6.74
C LEU A 196 17.41 -8.23 -5.67
N PRO A 197 18.48 -7.44 -5.83
CA PRO A 197 19.53 -7.36 -4.82
C PRO A 197 18.98 -6.99 -3.44
N GLY A 198 19.30 -7.79 -2.43
CA GLY A 198 18.94 -7.52 -1.03
C GLY A 198 17.49 -7.83 -0.66
N MET A 199 16.71 -8.43 -1.57
CA MET A 199 15.31 -8.81 -1.35
C MET A 199 15.16 -10.33 -1.24
N HIS A 200 14.10 -10.77 -0.55
CA HIS A 200 13.69 -12.16 -0.50
C HIS A 200 12.16 -12.28 -0.62
N SER A 201 11.69 -13.30 -1.34
CA SER A 201 10.28 -13.60 -1.52
C SER A 201 9.83 -14.85 -0.79
N ILE A 202 8.69 -14.75 -0.12
CA ILE A 202 7.94 -15.90 0.38
C ILE A 202 6.73 -16.12 -0.52
N ILE A 203 6.70 -17.27 -1.20
CA ILE A 203 5.59 -17.67 -2.07
C ILE A 203 4.72 -18.69 -1.35
N ARG A 204 3.41 -18.46 -1.32
CA ARG A 204 2.43 -19.40 -0.79
C ARG A 204 1.54 -19.94 -1.90
N THR A 205 1.44 -21.26 -1.95
CA THR A 205 0.37 -21.92 -2.69
C THR A 205 -0.91 -21.86 -1.88
N PRO A 206 -2.06 -21.49 -2.48
CA PRO A 206 -3.34 -21.62 -1.83
C PRO A 206 -3.55 -23.05 -1.35
N SER A 207 -4.09 -23.23 -0.15
CA SER A 207 -4.51 -24.54 0.34
C SER A 207 -5.54 -25.10 -0.64
N THR A 208 -5.24 -26.20 -1.31
CA THR A 208 -6.25 -26.97 -2.05
C THR A 208 -7.19 -27.60 -1.02
N ASN A 209 -8.41 -27.08 -0.91
CA ASN A 209 -9.49 -27.78 -0.22
C ASN A 209 -10.00 -28.95 -1.08
#